data_AF-A0A3N2PER5-F1
#
_entry.id   AF-A0A3N2PER5-F1
#
_cell.length_a   1.000
_cell.length_b   1.000
_cell.length_c   1.000
_cell.angle_alpha   90.00
_cell.angle_beta   90.00
_cell.angle_gamma   90.00
#
_symmetry.space_group_name_H-M   'P 1'
#
loop_
_entity.id
_entity.type
_entity.pdbx_description
1 polymer ?
#
loop_
_entity_poly.entity_id
_entity_poly.type
_entity_poly.pdbx_seq_one_letter_code
_entity_poly.pdbx_strand_id
1 'polypeptide(L)'
;MTGDGFTVDPAALEAFSKTSYGRADDFDQIRGRLRDGAVGRSSFGIMPASFTLWDQYESCLDECLQALADGAEVMEVIAEAILAERDAYLASDAAAQGRFGTGG
;
A
#
# COMPACT_ATOMS: atom_id res chain seq x y z
N MET A 1 -11.42 -12.72 35.35
CA MET A 1 -11.43 -11.88 34.13
C MET A 1 -10.49 -12.56 33.15
N THR A 2 -10.99 -13.56 32.43
CA THR A 2 -10.26 -14.25 31.36
C THR A 2 -10.12 -13.25 30.23
N GLY A 3 -8.96 -12.60 30.14
CA GLY A 3 -8.59 -11.87 28.94
C GLY A 3 -8.62 -12.88 27.82
N ASP A 4 -9.57 -12.71 26.90
CA ASP A 4 -9.63 -13.49 25.67
C ASP A 4 -8.35 -13.12 24.91
N GLY A 5 -7.32 -13.94 25.07
CA GLY A 5 -6.00 -13.66 24.57
C GLY A 5 -6.07 -13.62 23.06
N PHE A 6 -6.01 -12.43 22.48
CA PHE A 6 -5.87 -12.25 21.04
C PHE A 6 -4.62 -13.03 20.61
N THR A 7 -4.84 -14.19 20.01
CA THR A 7 -3.76 -15.09 19.60
C THR A 7 -3.27 -14.59 18.25
N VAL A 8 -2.15 -13.88 18.26
CA VAL A 8 -1.53 -13.37 17.04
C VAL A 8 -0.69 -14.45 16.42
N ASP A 9 -0.94 -14.72 15.14
CA ASP A 9 -0.10 -15.58 14.32
C ASP A 9 0.93 -14.72 13.55
N PRO A 10 2.23 -14.74 13.93
CA PRO A 10 3.26 -13.96 13.26
C PRO A 10 3.41 -14.29 11.77
N ALA A 11 3.13 -15.54 11.37
CA ALA A 11 3.21 -15.95 9.97
C ALA A 11 2.07 -15.34 9.14
N ALA A 12 0.89 -15.20 9.74
CA ALA A 12 -0.23 -14.50 9.10
C ALA A 12 0.05 -13.01 8.91
N LEU A 13 0.69 -12.35 9.90
CA LEU A 13 1.11 -10.95 9.78
C LEU A 13 2.16 -10.76 8.67
N GLU A 14 3.16 -11.64 8.61
CA GLU A 14 4.18 -11.61 7.56
C GLU A 14 3.57 -11.83 6.15
N ALA A 15 2.67 -12.80 6.01
CA ALA A 15 1.98 -13.07 4.76
C ALA A 15 1.12 -11.88 4.29
N PHE A 16 0.45 -11.20 5.24
CA PHE A 16 -0.32 -10.01 4.92
C PHE A 16 0.58 -8.84 4.50
N SER A 17 1.67 -8.58 5.23
CA SER A 17 2.65 -7.54 4.86
C SER A 17 3.20 -7.76 3.45
N LYS A 18 3.59 -9.00 3.12
CA LYS A 18 4.03 -9.37 1.77
C LYS A 18 2.97 -9.12 0.70
N THR A 19 1.71 -9.41 1.01
CA THR A 19 0.58 -9.15 0.11
C THR A 19 0.37 -7.66 -0.10
N SER A 20 0.52 -6.85 0.95
CA SER A 20 0.44 -5.39 0.86
C SER A 20 1.55 -4.80 0.00
N TYR A 21 2.81 -5.24 0.15
CA TYR A 21 3.88 -4.84 -0.78
C TYR A 21 3.58 -5.27 -2.23
N GLY A 22 3.02 -6.46 -2.44
CA GLY A 22 2.57 -6.89 -3.76
C GLY A 22 1.52 -5.96 -4.36
N ARG A 23 0.57 -5.48 -3.54
CA ARG A 23 -0.43 -4.50 -3.98
C ARG A 23 0.18 -3.13 -4.30
N ALA A 24 1.18 -2.70 -3.55
CA ALA A 24 1.92 -1.47 -3.85
C ALA A 24 2.58 -1.54 -5.24
N ASP A 25 3.25 -2.66 -5.54
CA ASP A 25 3.83 -2.91 -6.86
C ASP A 25 2.76 -2.95 -7.97
N ASP A 26 1.60 -3.58 -7.72
CA ASP A 26 0.48 -3.57 -8.66
C ASP A 26 -0.02 -2.14 -8.95
N PHE A 27 -0.15 -1.28 -7.93
CA PHE A 27 -0.51 0.13 -8.11
C PHE A 27 0.51 0.87 -8.97
N ASP A 28 1.81 0.66 -8.73
CA ASP A 28 2.87 1.26 -9.52
C ASP A 28 2.89 0.77 -10.97
N GLN A 29 2.66 -0.52 -11.19
CA GLN A 29 2.53 -1.08 -12.53
C GLN A 29 1.32 -0.49 -13.27
N ILE A 30 0.17 -0.35 -12.61
CA ILE A 30 -1.02 0.27 -13.19
C ILE A 30 -0.73 1.74 -13.53
N ARG A 31 -0.06 2.47 -12.63
CA ARG A 31 0.36 3.86 -12.85
C ARG A 31 1.27 3.99 -14.07
N GLY A 32 2.26 3.09 -14.20
CA GLY A 32 3.12 3.02 -15.37
C GLY A 32 2.33 2.80 -16.66
N ARG A 33 1.45 1.79 -16.69
CA ARG A 33 0.60 1.49 -17.86
C ARG A 33 -0.34 2.62 -18.22
N LEU A 34 -0.92 3.31 -17.23
CA LEU A 34 -1.80 4.46 -17.45
C LEU A 34 -1.03 5.62 -18.08
N ARG A 35 0.17 5.91 -17.56
CA ARG A 35 1.06 6.94 -18.10
C ARG A 35 1.52 6.61 -19.52
N ASP A 36 1.89 5.36 -19.79
CA ASP A 36 2.35 4.93 -21.12
C ASP A 36 1.21 4.94 -22.16
N GLY A 37 -0.02 4.67 -21.71
CA GLY A 37 -1.23 4.75 -22.53
C GLY A 37 -1.79 6.16 -22.70
N ALA A 38 -1.23 7.16 -22.03
CA ALA A 38 -1.72 8.52 -22.09
C ALA A 38 -1.53 9.12 -23.49
N VAL A 39 -2.59 9.76 -23.99
CA VAL A 39 -2.55 10.42 -25.30
C VAL A 39 -2.09 11.87 -25.14
N GLY A 40 -1.31 12.36 -26.09
CA GLY A 40 -0.89 13.76 -26.11
C GLY A 40 -1.96 14.69 -26.68
N ARG A 41 -1.79 16.00 -26.44
CA ARG A 41 -2.67 17.08 -26.94
C ARG A 41 -2.98 17.01 -28.43
N SER A 42 -2.04 16.52 -29.24
CA SER A 42 -2.22 16.31 -30.68
C SER A 42 -3.38 15.38 -31.03
N SER A 43 -3.78 14.49 -30.12
CA SER A 43 -4.86 13.52 -30.30
C SER A 43 -6.26 14.14 -30.24
N PHE A 44 -6.38 15.35 -29.69
CA PHE A 44 -7.66 16.05 -29.50
C PHE A 44 -7.99 17.02 -30.65
N GLY A 45 -7.06 17.26 -31.58
CA GLY A 45 -7.23 18.17 -32.70
C GLY A 45 -7.08 19.65 -32.35
N ILE A 46 -7.40 20.53 -33.30
CA ILE A 46 -7.10 21.98 -33.26
C ILE A 46 -8.34 22.88 -33.15
N MET A 47 -9.52 22.32 -32.88
CA MET A 47 -10.74 23.12 -32.74
C MET A 47 -10.76 23.87 -31.40
N PRO A 48 -11.40 25.04 -31.29
CA PRO A 48 -11.42 25.80 -30.03
C PRO A 48 -11.91 24.98 -28.81
N ALA A 49 -12.87 24.07 -29.00
CA ALA A 49 -13.37 23.18 -27.95
C ALA A 49 -12.39 22.05 -27.56
N SER A 50 -11.41 21.70 -28.42
CA SER A 50 -10.44 20.65 -28.12
C SER A 50 -9.44 21.06 -27.04
N PHE A 51 -9.23 22.36 -26.84
CA PHE A 51 -8.37 22.86 -25.77
C PHE A 51 -8.95 22.56 -24.39
N THR A 52 -10.22 22.92 -24.17
CA THR A 52 -10.89 22.62 -22.89
C THR A 52 -10.99 21.12 -22.63
N LEU A 53 -11.22 20.32 -23.68
CA LEU A 53 -11.26 18.87 -23.55
C LEU A 53 -9.90 18.27 -23.21
N TRP A 54 -8.82 18.81 -23.78
CA TRP A 54 -7.45 18.45 -23.41
C TRP A 54 -7.17 18.79 -21.94
N ASP A 55 -7.47 20.01 -21.50
CA ASP A 55 -7.19 20.46 -20.14
C ASP A 55 -7.93 19.59 -19.11
N GLN A 56 -9.19 19.21 -19.40
CA GLN A 56 -9.96 18.28 -18.56
C GLN A 56 -9.37 16.87 -18.54
N TYR A 57 -8.93 16.37 -19.70
CA TYR A 57 -8.28 15.07 -19.81
C TYR A 57 -6.96 15.03 -19.01
N GLU A 58 -6.11 16.05 -19.18
CA GLU A 58 -4.82 16.17 -18.49
C GLU A 58 -5.02 16.24 -16.97
N SER A 59 -5.96 17.08 -16.49
CA SER A 59 -6.31 17.15 -15.07
C SER A 59 -6.77 15.81 -14.51
N CYS A 60 -7.67 15.11 -15.23
CA CYS A 60 -8.18 13.81 -14.81
C CYS A 60 -7.07 12.74 -14.79
N LEU A 61 -6.18 12.76 -15.78
CA LEU A 61 -5.03 11.86 -15.86
C LEU A 61 -4.09 12.08 -14.67
N ASP A 62 -3.75 13.34 -14.36
CA ASP A 62 -2.88 13.69 -13.24
C ASP A 62 -3.49 13.27 -11.90
N GLU A 63 -4.79 13.55 -11.68
CA GLU A 63 -5.52 13.10 -10.49
C GLU A 63 -5.50 11.57 -10.35
N CYS A 64 -5.70 10.84 -11.44
CA CYS A 64 -5.65 9.38 -11.44
C CYS A 64 -4.24 8.84 -11.14
N LEU A 65 -3.21 9.45 -11.75
CA LEU A 65 -1.81 9.07 -11.51
C LEU A 65 -1.40 9.34 -10.06
N GLN A 66 -1.85 10.45 -9.48
CA GLN A 66 -1.61 10.77 -8.08
C GLN A 66 -2.33 9.79 -7.15
N ALA A 67 -3.61 9.50 -7.41
CA ALA A 67 -4.37 8.55 -6.59
C ALA A 67 -3.75 7.14 -6.59
N LEU A 68 -3.17 6.70 -7.72
CA LEU A 68 -2.44 5.44 -7.80
C LEU A 68 -1.14 5.48 -7.00
N ALA A 69 -0.42 6.61 -7.01
CA ALA A 69 0.79 6.80 -6.22
C ALA A 69 0.49 6.77 -4.71
N ASP A 70 -0.55 7.49 -4.28
CA ASP A 70 -1.01 7.51 -2.88
C ASP A 70 -1.46 6.10 -2.45
N GLY A 71 -2.13 5.36 -3.33
CA GLY A 71 -2.54 3.98 -3.08
C GLY A 71 -1.35 3.04 -2.86
N ALA A 72 -0.28 3.19 -3.64
CA ALA A 72 0.95 2.42 -3.45
C ALA A 72 1.61 2.74 -2.10
N GLU A 73 1.78 4.02 -1.77
CA GLU A 73 2.36 4.48 -0.50
C GLU A 73 1.58 3.95 0.72
N VAL A 74 0.25 4.03 0.69
CA VAL A 74 -0.60 3.52 1.78
C VAL A 74 -0.39 2.01 1.98
N MET A 75 -0.24 1.24 0.90
CA MET A 75 -0.01 -0.20 1.00
C MET A 75 1.38 -0.53 1.58
N GLU A 76 2.41 0.25 1.23
CA GLU A 76 3.74 0.12 1.85
C GLU A 76 3.70 0.46 3.34
N VAL A 77 3.05 1.56 3.72
CA VAL A 77 2.89 1.97 5.13
C VAL A 77 2.15 0.90 5.94
N ILE A 78 1.09 0.30 5.38
CA ILE A 78 0.37 -0.81 6.03
C ILE A 78 1.30 -2.02 6.20
N ALA A 79 2.09 -2.35 5.18
CA ALA A 79 3.01 -3.47 5.22
C ALA A 79 4.07 -3.30 6.31
N GLU A 80 4.64 -2.10 6.44
CA GLU A 80 5.62 -1.73 7.46
C GLU A 80 5.02 -1.77 8.87
N ALA A 81 3.84 -1.18 9.06
CA ALA A 81 3.15 -1.17 10.34
C ALA A 81 2.88 -2.60 10.85
N ILE A 82 2.54 -3.52 9.95
CA ILE A 82 2.26 -4.91 10.30
C ILE A 82 3.54 -5.68 10.66
N LEU A 83 4.67 -5.40 10.00
CA LEU A 83 5.95 -5.97 10.39
C LEU A 83 6.40 -5.45 11.76
N ALA A 84 6.22 -4.16 12.02
CA ALA A 84 6.52 -3.56 13.32
C ALA A 84 5.67 -4.20 14.43
N GLU A 85 4.38 -4.43 14.18
CA GLU A 85 3.48 -5.08 15.13
C GLU A 85 3.89 -6.55 15.39
N ARG A 86 4.23 -7.31 14.32
CA ARG A 86 4.77 -8.66 14.46
C ARG A 86 6.01 -8.69 15.35
N ASP A 87 6.94 -7.77 15.13
CA ASP A 87 8.19 -7.70 15.89
C ASP A 87 7.94 -7.34 17.35
N ALA A 88 6.97 -6.46 17.62
CA ALA A 88 6.52 -6.14 18.97
C ALA A 88 5.91 -7.36 19.70
N TYR A 89 5.11 -8.18 19.00
CA TYR A 89 4.57 -9.44 19.55
C TYR A 89 5.68 -10.44 19.87
N LEU A 90 6.62 -10.67 18.96
CA LEU A 90 7.74 -11.60 19.18
C LEU A 90 8.64 -11.15 20.34
N ALA A 91 8.91 -9.85 20.45
CA ALA A 91 9.68 -9.29 21.55
C ALA A 91 8.96 -9.46 22.90
N SER A 92 7.63 -9.25 22.91
CA SER A 92 6.80 -9.41 24.11
C SER A 92 6.73 -10.87 24.56
N ASP A 93 6.57 -11.82 23.63
CA ASP A 93 6.56 -13.25 23.93
C ASP A 93 7.92 -13.72 24.47
N ALA A 94 9.03 -13.31 23.83
CA ALA A 94 10.38 -13.61 24.32
C ALA A 94 10.64 -13.06 25.73
N ALA A 95 10.16 -11.83 26.02
CA ALA A 95 10.28 -11.23 27.35
C ALA A 95 9.45 -11.99 28.40
N ALA A 96 8.25 -12.47 28.04
CA ALA A 96 7.43 -13.30 28.92
C ALA A 96 8.11 -14.66 29.20
N GLN A 97 8.63 -15.32 28.16
CA GLN A 97 9.37 -16.58 28.30
C GLN A 97 10.61 -16.42 29.19
N GLY A 98 11.38 -15.34 29.06
CA GLY A 98 12.53 -15.08 29.94
C GLY A 98 12.15 -14.86 31.41
N ARG A 99 10.99 -14.24 31.65
CA ARG A 99 10.49 -13.93 33.00
C ARG A 99 9.86 -15.13 33.71
N PHE A 100 9.25 -16.05 32.97
CA PHE A 100 8.55 -17.22 33.52
C PHE A 100 9.29 -18.55 33.32
N GLY A 101 10.23 -18.63 32.38
CA GLY A 101 11.03 -19.83 32.08
C GLY A 101 12.27 -20.02 32.97
N THR A 102 12.59 -19.05 33.83
CA THR A 102 13.73 -19.11 34.76
C THR A 102 13.39 -19.72 36.14
N GLY A 103 12.24 -20.39 36.25
CA GLY A 103 11.75 -21.03 37.49
C GLY A 103 11.89 -22.56 37.52
N GLY A 104 12.98 -23.12 36.99
CA GLY A 104 13.30 -24.56 37.04
C GLY A 104 14.70 -24.81 37.59
#